data_AF-A0A9Q0Z5I2-F1
#
_entry.id   AF-A0A9Q0Z5I2-F1
#
_cell.length_a   1.000
_cell.length_b   1.000
_cell.length_c   1.000
_cell.angle_alpha   90.00
_cell.angle_beta   90.00
_cell.angle_gamma   90.00
#
_symmetry.space_group_name_H-M   'P 1'
#
loop_
_entity.id
_entity.type
_entity.pdbx_description
1 polymer ?
#
loop_
_entity_poly.entity_id
_entity_poly.type
_entity_poly.pdbx_seq_one_letter_code
_entity_poly.pdbx_strand_id
1 'polypeptide(L)'
;MDISTHKTIWDGVLDITKVAQEKGSDPQLWALQVSSDLSSSGVTLPSPQLANVMISYIFWDNNMPILWKFLDRALALNIVPPSMVLALLSDRIVPCRRSRPVAYRLYMELLKRFAFELKCHINVPNYEMVMKSIDGVLHLSHKFGLQVTNPGILVAEFIYSIVSQLLDASLDDEGLLELMPEMKSRWATIPQEMEIDAHDKSTSRILDLMRRNLHPLD
;
A
#
# COMPACT_ATOMS: atom_id res chain seq x y z
N MET A 1 -10.21 34.68 10.63
CA MET A 1 -9.16 33.99 11.42
C MET A 1 -8.57 32.94 10.51
N ASP A 2 -7.42 33.24 9.91
CA ASP A 2 -6.71 32.30 9.03
C ASP A 2 -6.09 31.19 9.88
N ILE A 3 -6.54 29.96 9.64
CA ILE A 3 -5.89 28.77 10.18
C ILE A 3 -4.70 28.51 9.27
N SER A 4 -3.51 29.02 9.62
CA SER A 4 -2.29 28.63 8.94
C SER A 4 -1.98 27.19 9.31
N THR A 5 -2.51 26.24 8.53
CA THR A 5 -2.10 24.84 8.59
C THR A 5 -0.61 24.79 8.30
N HIS A 6 0.20 24.42 9.30
CA HIS A 6 1.61 24.12 9.10
C HIS A 6 1.73 23.00 8.06
N LYS A 7 2.05 23.39 6.83
CA LYS A 7 2.23 22.46 5.72
C LYS A 7 3.45 21.61 6.03
N THR A 8 3.26 20.31 6.14
CA THR A 8 4.38 19.38 6.37
C THR A 8 5.21 19.25 5.10
N ILE A 9 6.46 18.80 5.24
CA ILE A 9 7.33 18.50 4.08
C ILE A 9 6.63 17.48 3.15
N TRP A 10 5.88 16.55 3.72
CA TRP A 10 5.13 15.52 3.00
C TRP A 10 3.96 16.09 2.19
N ASP A 11 3.27 17.12 2.71
CA ASP A 11 2.23 17.84 1.96
C ASP A 11 2.83 18.54 0.74
N GLY A 12 4.04 19.09 0.88
CA GLY A 12 4.80 19.64 -0.24
C GLY A 12 5.10 18.61 -1.33
N VAL A 13 5.57 17.42 -0.94
CA VAL A 13 5.83 16.32 -1.88
C VAL A 13 4.55 15.86 -2.59
N LEU A 14 3.44 15.76 -1.86
CA LEU A 14 2.15 15.39 -2.46
C LEU A 14 1.69 16.42 -3.47
N ASP A 15 1.85 17.72 -3.19
CA ASP A 15 1.47 18.76 -4.13
C ASP A 15 2.34 18.77 -5.38
N ILE A 16 3.66 18.56 -5.25
CA ILE A 16 4.56 18.37 -6.40
C ILE A 16 4.09 17.16 -7.23
N THR A 17 3.73 16.07 -6.57
CA THR A 17 3.29 14.83 -7.22
C THR A 17 1.97 15.01 -7.94
N LYS A 18 1.00 15.72 -7.35
CA LYS A 18 -0.29 16.06 -7.98
C LYS A 18 -0.08 16.92 -9.23
N VAL A 19 0.70 17.99 -9.12
CA VAL A 19 1.00 18.87 -10.26
C VAL A 19 1.71 18.11 -11.38
N ALA A 20 2.65 17.22 -11.04
CA ALA A 20 3.35 16.38 -12.01
C ALA A 20 2.39 15.37 -12.67
N GLN A 21 1.46 14.80 -11.91
CA GLN A 21 0.43 13.90 -12.41
C GLN A 21 -0.48 14.61 -13.42
N GLU A 22 -1.02 15.78 -13.07
CA GLU A 22 -1.92 16.57 -13.92
C GLU A 22 -1.25 16.99 -15.23
N LYS A 23 0.04 17.34 -15.16
CA LYS A 23 0.82 17.77 -16.32
C LYS A 23 1.38 16.61 -17.15
N GLY A 24 1.23 15.37 -16.71
CA GLY A 24 1.87 14.22 -17.36
C GLY A 24 3.40 14.33 -17.38
N SER A 25 3.98 14.90 -16.33
CA SER A 25 5.42 15.20 -16.25
C SER A 25 6.28 13.95 -16.38
N ASP A 26 7.49 14.14 -16.90
CA ASP A 26 8.49 13.08 -16.98
C ASP A 26 8.83 12.53 -15.57
N PRO A 27 8.73 11.21 -15.33
CA PRO A 27 9.02 10.60 -14.04
C PRO A 27 10.42 10.87 -13.51
N GLN A 28 11.42 10.99 -14.40
CA GLN A 28 12.79 11.27 -13.98
C GLN A 28 12.95 12.71 -13.51
N LEU A 29 12.34 13.68 -14.19
CA LEU A 29 12.28 15.07 -13.70
C LEU A 29 11.55 15.20 -12.36
N TRP A 30 10.40 14.55 -12.22
CA TRP A 30 9.68 14.50 -10.94
C TRP A 30 10.56 13.94 -9.81
N ALA A 31 11.25 12.83 -10.06
CA ALA A 31 12.08 12.19 -9.04
C ALA A 31 13.28 13.06 -8.63
N LEU A 32 13.92 13.73 -9.60
CA LEU A 32 15.00 14.67 -9.32
C LEU A 32 14.51 15.84 -8.46
N GLN A 33 13.35 16.42 -8.79
CA GLN A 33 12.76 17.50 -8.00
C GLN A 33 12.46 17.05 -6.57
N VAL A 34 11.73 15.94 -6.40
CA VAL A 34 11.40 15.42 -5.06
C VAL A 34 12.65 15.11 -4.25
N SER A 35 13.67 14.49 -4.86
CA SER A 35 14.93 14.18 -4.17
C SER A 35 15.69 15.43 -3.72
N SER A 36 15.71 16.48 -4.56
CA SER A 36 16.34 17.77 -4.27
C SER A 36 15.63 18.48 -3.12
N ASP A 37 14.30 18.56 -3.17
CA ASP A 37 13.48 19.25 -2.17
C ASP A 37 13.60 18.56 -0.80
N LEU A 38 13.57 17.22 -0.78
CA LEU A 38 13.78 16.44 0.44
C LEU A 38 15.18 16.61 1.02
N SER A 39 16.21 16.58 0.17
CA SER A 39 17.61 16.77 0.60
C SER A 39 17.82 18.16 1.18
N SER A 40 17.26 19.21 0.55
CA SER A 40 17.31 20.59 1.08
C SER A 40 16.57 20.75 2.41
N SER A 41 15.56 19.91 2.66
CA SER A 41 14.81 19.87 3.91
C SER A 41 15.47 18.98 4.98
N GLY A 42 16.67 18.44 4.72
CA GLY A 42 17.43 17.61 5.65
C GLY A 42 16.94 16.15 5.75
N VAL A 43 16.07 15.70 4.84
CA VAL A 43 15.59 14.31 4.83
C VAL A 43 16.66 13.40 4.23
N THR A 44 17.07 12.38 4.99
CA THR A 44 18.00 11.36 4.50
C THR A 44 17.27 10.36 3.59
N LEU A 45 17.84 10.13 2.41
CA LEU A 45 17.35 9.14 1.45
C LEU A 45 18.19 7.85 1.54
N PRO A 46 17.60 6.65 1.34
CA PRO A 46 16.18 6.43 1.07
C PRO A 46 15.29 6.66 2.31
N SER A 47 14.07 7.19 2.10
CA SER A 47 13.14 7.53 3.19
C SER A 47 11.94 6.55 3.28
N PRO A 48 11.78 5.80 4.39
CA PRO A 48 10.60 4.94 4.58
C PRO A 48 9.31 5.74 4.75
N GLN A 49 9.38 6.96 5.29
CA GLN A 49 8.22 7.85 5.42
C GLN A 49 7.71 8.29 4.04
N LEU A 50 8.61 8.64 3.13
CA LEU A 50 8.23 8.95 1.74
C LEU A 50 7.53 7.77 1.07
N ALA A 51 8.02 6.54 1.28
CA ALA A 51 7.37 5.34 0.76
C ALA A 51 5.92 5.24 1.25
N ASN A 52 5.67 5.47 2.54
CA ASN A 52 4.31 5.44 3.09
C ASN A 52 3.41 6.53 2.49
N VAL A 53 3.93 7.75 2.33
CA VAL A 53 3.21 8.87 1.71
C VAL A 53 2.84 8.53 0.27
N MET A 54 3.79 8.02 -0.52
CA MET A 54 3.56 7.65 -1.92
C MET A 54 2.56 6.50 -2.07
N ILE A 55 2.72 5.40 -1.32
CA ILE A 55 1.81 4.25 -1.42
C ILE A 55 0.40 4.62 -0.95
N SER A 56 0.28 5.47 0.07
CA SER A 56 -1.00 6.02 0.50
C SER A 56 -1.62 6.89 -0.58
N TYR A 57 -0.84 7.70 -1.29
CA TYR A 57 -1.39 8.47 -2.40
C TYR A 57 -1.83 7.60 -3.58
N ILE A 58 -1.05 6.57 -3.94
CA ILE A 58 -1.30 5.69 -5.10
C ILE A 58 -2.51 4.77 -4.92
N PHE A 59 -2.67 4.16 -3.74
CA PHE A 59 -3.52 2.98 -3.59
C PHE A 59 -5.00 3.25 -3.31
N TRP A 60 -5.38 4.51 -3.05
CA TRP A 60 -6.79 4.93 -2.95
C TRP A 60 -7.35 5.27 -4.34
N ASP A 61 -7.94 6.45 -4.51
CA ASP A 61 -8.66 6.85 -5.73
C ASP A 61 -7.73 7.18 -6.92
N ASN A 62 -6.41 7.15 -6.71
CA ASN A 62 -5.43 7.61 -7.69
C ASN A 62 -4.64 6.47 -8.35
N ASN A 63 -5.21 5.28 -8.52
CA ASN A 63 -4.51 4.14 -9.14
C ASN A 63 -4.25 4.34 -10.65
N MET A 64 -3.46 5.35 -11.00
CA MET A 64 -3.18 5.83 -12.33
C MET A 64 -1.79 5.35 -12.78
N PRO A 65 -1.61 4.93 -14.05
CA PRO A 65 -0.34 4.41 -14.54
C PRO A 65 0.87 5.32 -14.31
N ILE A 66 0.67 6.65 -14.33
CA ILE A 66 1.75 7.62 -14.11
C ILE A 66 2.33 7.56 -12.69
N LEU A 67 1.51 7.31 -11.67
CA LEU A 67 2.01 7.24 -10.30
C LEU A 67 2.85 5.99 -10.04
N TRP A 68 2.53 4.89 -10.72
CA TRP A 68 3.38 3.70 -10.72
C TRP A 68 4.73 3.97 -11.41
N LYS A 69 4.77 4.80 -12.45
CA LYS A 69 6.03 5.24 -13.06
C LYS A 69 6.85 6.13 -12.12
N PHE A 70 6.19 7.01 -11.36
CA PHE A 70 6.86 7.78 -10.31
C PHE A 70 7.44 6.86 -9.23
N LEU A 71 6.67 5.89 -8.75
CA LEU A 71 7.15 4.91 -7.78
C LEU A 71 8.32 4.08 -8.31
N ASP A 72 8.24 3.55 -9.53
CA ASP A 72 9.33 2.81 -10.17
C ASP A 72 10.60 3.68 -10.28
N ARG A 73 10.43 4.97 -10.63
CA ARG A 73 11.56 5.88 -10.71
C ARG A 73 12.16 6.22 -9.34
N ALA A 74 11.32 6.38 -8.31
CA ALA A 74 11.78 6.60 -6.94
C ALA A 74 12.58 5.40 -6.41
N LEU A 75 12.17 4.18 -6.76
CA LEU A 75 12.91 2.95 -6.45
C LEU A 75 14.24 2.89 -7.20
N ALA A 76 14.24 3.14 -8.51
CA ALA A 76 15.44 3.11 -9.35
C ALA A 76 16.51 4.14 -8.93
N LEU A 77 16.10 5.28 -8.36
CA LEU A 77 16.99 6.33 -7.86
C LEU A 77 17.27 6.22 -6.35
N ASN A 78 16.85 5.13 -5.70
CA ASN A 78 17.05 4.87 -4.27
C ASN A 78 16.54 6.03 -3.37
N ILE A 79 15.42 6.65 -3.77
CA ILE A 79 14.74 7.71 -3.00
C ILE A 79 13.86 7.06 -1.91
N VAL A 80 13.29 5.89 -2.21
CA VAL A 80 12.49 5.08 -1.26
C VAL A 80 13.12 3.70 -1.06
N PRO A 81 13.04 3.10 0.14
CA PRO A 81 13.56 1.75 0.37
C PRO A 81 12.68 0.71 -0.33
N PRO A 82 13.23 -0.17 -1.19
CA PRO A 82 12.42 -1.17 -1.89
C PRO A 82 11.69 -2.14 -0.94
N SER A 83 12.34 -2.56 0.14
CA SER A 83 11.74 -3.43 1.16
C SER A 83 10.50 -2.81 1.82
N MET A 84 10.55 -1.51 2.12
CA MET A 84 9.42 -0.76 2.68
C MET A 84 8.26 -0.67 1.70
N VAL A 85 8.56 -0.38 0.42
CA VAL A 85 7.53 -0.34 -0.64
C VAL A 85 6.87 -1.70 -0.79
N LEU A 86 7.65 -2.79 -0.82
CA LEU A 86 7.11 -4.15 -0.95
C LEU A 86 6.24 -4.54 0.26
N ALA A 87 6.62 -4.15 1.48
CA ALA A 87 5.82 -4.39 2.68
C ALA A 87 4.48 -3.64 2.65
N LEU A 88 4.51 -2.34 2.31
CA LEU A 88 3.30 -1.52 2.19
C LEU A 88 2.36 -2.03 1.10
N LEU A 89 2.92 -2.44 -0.05
CA LEU A 89 2.13 -2.96 -1.15
C LEU A 89 1.57 -4.34 -0.83
N SER A 90 2.31 -5.23 -0.16
CA SER A 90 1.80 -6.57 0.15
C SER A 90 0.57 -6.51 1.03
N ASP A 91 0.64 -5.69 2.09
CA ASP A 91 -0.44 -5.51 3.07
C ASP A 91 -1.75 -5.03 2.41
N ARG A 92 -1.64 -4.23 1.36
CA ARG A 92 -2.79 -3.60 0.70
C ARG A 92 -3.26 -4.32 -0.57
N ILE A 93 -2.32 -4.87 -1.34
CA ILE A 93 -2.59 -5.40 -2.69
C ILE A 93 -2.93 -6.87 -2.67
N VAL A 94 -2.23 -7.69 -1.88
CA VAL A 94 -2.45 -9.15 -1.85
C VAL A 94 -3.90 -9.49 -1.44
N PRO A 95 -4.51 -8.83 -0.44
CA PRO A 95 -5.92 -9.05 -0.13
C PRO A 95 -6.85 -8.62 -1.28
N CYS A 96 -6.50 -7.55 -2.00
CA CYS A 96 -7.30 -6.99 -3.10
C CYS A 96 -7.01 -7.60 -4.48
N ARG A 97 -6.28 -8.72 -4.57
CA ARG A 97 -5.77 -9.23 -5.86
C ARG A 97 -6.87 -9.58 -6.87
N ARG A 98 -8.02 -10.09 -6.41
CA ARG A 98 -9.16 -10.45 -7.27
C ARG A 98 -9.89 -9.22 -7.80
N SER A 99 -10.09 -8.20 -6.96
CA SER A 99 -10.77 -6.95 -7.34
C SER A 99 -9.85 -5.97 -8.07
N ARG A 100 -8.53 -6.06 -7.89
CA ARG A 100 -7.53 -5.16 -8.47
C ARG A 100 -6.36 -5.93 -9.13
N PRO A 101 -6.62 -6.77 -10.16
CA PRO A 101 -5.62 -7.65 -10.76
C PRO A 101 -4.45 -6.91 -11.41
N VAL A 102 -4.68 -5.68 -11.93
CA VAL A 102 -3.62 -4.86 -12.52
C VAL A 102 -2.63 -4.38 -11.46
N ALA A 103 -3.11 -3.94 -10.30
CA ALA A 103 -2.25 -3.53 -9.19
C ALA A 103 -1.47 -4.73 -8.63
N TYR A 104 -2.12 -5.90 -8.52
CA TYR A 104 -1.45 -7.14 -8.15
C TYR A 104 -0.34 -7.52 -9.13
N ARG A 105 -0.60 -7.43 -10.44
CA ARG A 105 0.42 -7.69 -11.45
C ARG A 105 1.62 -6.74 -11.32
N LEU A 106 1.38 -5.44 -11.12
CA LEU A 106 2.46 -4.46 -10.93
C LEU A 106 3.26 -4.74 -9.66
N TYR A 107 2.59 -5.09 -8.56
CA TYR A 107 3.24 -5.54 -7.33
C TYR A 107 4.14 -6.77 -7.57
N MET A 108 3.68 -7.78 -8.32
CA MET A 108 4.48 -8.96 -8.63
C MET A 108 5.70 -8.64 -9.49
N GLU A 109 5.59 -7.72 -10.45
CA GLU A 109 6.75 -7.26 -11.23
C GLU A 109 7.78 -6.51 -10.37
N LEU A 110 7.32 -5.64 -9.46
CA LEU A 110 8.20 -4.99 -8.49
C LEU A 110 8.87 -6.00 -7.56
N LEU A 111 8.11 -6.97 -7.06
CA LEU A 111 8.61 -8.02 -6.18
C LEU A 111 9.70 -8.84 -6.89
N LYS A 112 9.45 -9.27 -8.13
CA LYS A 112 10.42 -10.00 -8.96
C LYS A 112 11.72 -9.21 -9.14
N ARG A 113 11.64 -7.89 -9.31
CA ARG A 113 12.80 -7.02 -9.49
C ARG A 113 13.59 -6.82 -8.19
N PHE A 114 12.91 -6.53 -7.08
CA PHE A 114 13.56 -6.04 -5.86
C PHE A 114 13.71 -7.08 -4.75
N ALA A 115 12.98 -8.20 -4.77
CA ALA A 115 13.09 -9.23 -3.72
C ALA A 115 14.50 -9.84 -3.67
N PHE A 116 15.15 -10.02 -4.81
CA PHE A 116 16.51 -10.59 -4.86
C PHE A 116 17.62 -9.56 -4.59
N GLU A 117 17.29 -8.27 -4.57
CA GLU A 117 18.23 -7.17 -4.29
C GLU A 117 18.28 -6.80 -2.80
N LEU A 118 17.43 -7.42 -1.96
CA LEU A 118 17.31 -7.14 -0.51
C LEU A 118 18.65 -7.18 0.25
N LYS A 119 19.58 -8.07 -0.14
CA LYS A 119 20.91 -8.18 0.49
C LYS A 119 21.71 -6.86 0.41
N CYS A 120 21.54 -6.10 -0.67
CA CYS A 120 22.23 -4.82 -0.86
C CYS A 120 21.72 -3.73 0.10
N HIS A 121 20.54 -3.91 0.68
CA HIS A 121 19.89 -2.92 1.55
C HIS A 121 20.16 -3.11 3.05
N ILE A 122 20.89 -4.15 3.44
CA ILE A 122 21.22 -4.44 4.85
C ILE A 122 22.29 -3.48 5.40
N ASN A 123 23.17 -2.96 4.52
CA ASN A 123 24.27 -2.06 4.90
C ASN A 123 23.96 -0.58 4.61
N VAL A 124 22.72 -0.25 4.29
CA VAL A 124 22.32 1.10 3.85
C VAL A 124 21.99 1.97 5.08
N PRO A 125 22.22 3.30 5.01
CA PRO A 125 21.70 4.23 6.01
C PRO A 125 20.21 3.99 6.26
N ASN A 126 19.75 4.21 7.50
CA ASN A 126 18.36 4.00 7.92
C ASN A 126 17.87 2.54 7.96
N TYR A 127 18.71 1.52 7.78
CA TYR A 127 18.27 0.12 7.80
C TYR A 127 17.44 -0.27 9.03
N GLU A 128 17.87 0.13 10.24
CA GLU A 128 17.11 -0.13 11.47
C GLU A 128 15.74 0.56 11.47
N MET A 129 15.68 1.81 11.00
CA MET A 129 14.43 2.56 10.88
C MET A 129 13.49 1.94 9.84
N VAL A 130 14.04 1.46 8.71
CA VAL A 130 13.30 0.75 7.67
C VAL A 130 12.72 -0.54 8.22
N MET A 131 13.52 -1.35 8.93
CA MET A 131 13.06 -2.60 9.52
C MET A 131 11.98 -2.38 10.59
N LYS A 132 12.14 -1.37 11.46
CA LYS A 132 11.09 -0.97 12.41
C LYS A 132 9.81 -0.51 11.71
N SER A 133 9.93 0.18 10.57
CA SER A 133 8.77 0.62 9.78
C SER A 133 8.06 -0.57 9.13
N ILE A 134 8.81 -1.54 8.61
CA ILE A 134 8.26 -2.80 8.05
C ILE A 134 7.54 -3.61 9.12
N ASP A 135 8.15 -3.73 10.31
CA ASP A 135 7.52 -4.37 11.46
C ASP A 135 6.19 -3.70 11.81
N GLY A 136 6.16 -2.36 11.84
CA GLY A 136 4.93 -1.60 12.09
C GLY A 136 3.84 -1.83 11.05
N VAL A 137 4.19 -1.98 9.77
CA VAL A 137 3.24 -2.22 8.67
C VAL A 137 2.70 -3.64 8.70
N LEU A 138 3.58 -4.64 8.81
CA LEU A 138 3.18 -6.05 8.69
C LEU A 138 2.83 -6.69 10.03
N HIS A 139 3.03 -5.96 11.14
CA HIS A 139 2.89 -6.41 12.51
C HIS A 139 3.71 -7.68 12.78
N LEU A 140 4.96 -7.73 12.31
CA LEU A 140 5.79 -8.95 12.33
C LEU A 140 6.01 -9.44 13.77
N SER A 141 6.49 -8.58 14.65
CA SER A 141 6.81 -8.91 16.04
C SER A 141 5.59 -9.40 16.81
N HIS A 142 4.43 -8.80 16.54
CA HIS A 142 3.17 -9.24 17.12
C HIS A 142 2.76 -10.62 16.58
N LYS A 143 2.88 -10.82 15.25
CA LYS A 143 2.52 -12.09 14.62
C LYS A 143 3.45 -13.20 15.11
N PHE A 144 4.76 -13.02 15.07
CA PHE A 144 5.75 -14.05 15.37
C PHE A 144 6.10 -14.18 16.85
N GLY A 145 5.73 -13.20 17.69
CA GLY A 145 6.01 -13.21 19.13
C GLY A 145 7.50 -13.06 19.46
N LEU A 146 8.32 -12.61 18.50
CA LEU A 146 9.75 -12.37 18.70
C LEU A 146 10.00 -10.90 19.03
N GLN A 147 10.87 -10.66 20.01
CA GLN A 147 11.24 -9.31 20.42
C GLN A 147 12.17 -8.67 19.37
N VAL A 148 11.93 -7.39 19.07
CA VAL A 148 12.67 -6.59 18.09
C VAL A 148 14.05 -6.21 18.63
N THR A 149 14.98 -7.17 18.64
CA THR A 149 16.35 -6.92 19.11
C THR A 149 17.38 -7.01 17.99
N ASN A 150 17.04 -7.68 16.88
CA ASN A 150 17.98 -7.88 15.77
C ASN A 150 17.30 -7.64 14.41
N PRO A 151 17.72 -6.63 13.64
CA PRO A 151 17.21 -6.39 12.28
C PRO A 151 17.31 -7.59 11.34
N GLY A 152 18.27 -8.50 11.53
CA GLY A 152 18.37 -9.73 10.75
C GLY A 152 17.18 -10.68 10.96
N ILE A 153 16.60 -10.70 12.16
CA ILE A 153 15.38 -11.46 12.45
C ILE A 153 14.20 -10.84 11.69
N LEU A 154 14.07 -9.51 11.73
CA LEU A 154 13.02 -8.79 11.00
C LEU A 154 13.09 -9.03 9.49
N VAL A 155 14.28 -9.14 8.90
CA VAL A 155 14.42 -9.50 7.47
C VAL A 155 13.89 -10.90 7.19
N ALA A 156 14.21 -11.88 8.04
CA ALA A 156 13.71 -13.24 7.89
C ALA A 156 12.18 -13.30 8.04
N GLU A 157 11.63 -12.61 9.03
CA GLU A 157 10.18 -12.48 9.24
C GLU A 157 9.49 -11.77 8.10
N PHE A 158 10.10 -10.72 7.54
CA PHE A 158 9.60 -10.02 6.36
C PHE A 158 9.53 -10.97 5.16
N ILE A 159 10.61 -11.67 4.83
CA ILE A 159 10.64 -12.62 3.70
C ILE A 159 9.59 -13.71 3.90
N TYR A 160 9.54 -14.30 5.10
CA TYR A 160 8.57 -15.33 5.43
C TYR A 160 7.14 -14.80 5.32
N SER A 161 6.88 -13.56 5.76
CA SER A 161 5.58 -12.89 5.65
C SER A 161 5.15 -12.73 4.20
N ILE A 162 6.02 -12.25 3.31
CA ILE A 162 5.70 -12.10 1.88
C ILE A 162 5.41 -13.46 1.25
N VAL A 163 6.25 -14.46 1.47
CA VAL A 163 6.05 -15.82 0.93
C VAL A 163 4.74 -16.42 1.43
N SER A 164 4.44 -16.26 2.72
CA SER A 164 3.21 -16.79 3.32
C SER A 164 1.95 -16.09 2.79
N GLN A 165 1.98 -14.76 2.64
CA GLN A 165 0.88 -14.00 2.03
C GLN A 165 0.60 -14.48 0.60
N LEU A 166 1.64 -14.71 -0.20
CA LEU A 166 1.48 -15.18 -1.58
C LEU A 166 1.01 -16.64 -1.66
N LEU A 167 1.51 -17.49 -0.77
CA LEU A 167 1.07 -18.88 -0.66
C LEU A 167 -0.41 -18.95 -0.30
N ASP A 168 -0.83 -18.25 0.76
CA ASP A 168 -2.21 -18.21 1.20
C ASP A 168 -3.12 -17.63 0.13
N ALA A 169 -2.71 -16.55 -0.55
CA ALA A 169 -3.44 -15.98 -1.67
C ALA A 169 -3.63 -16.98 -2.83
N SER A 170 -2.60 -17.77 -3.15
CA SER A 170 -2.66 -18.77 -4.20
C SER A 170 -3.57 -19.95 -3.82
N LEU A 171 -3.47 -20.42 -2.58
CA LEU A 171 -4.35 -21.47 -2.06
C LEU A 171 -5.81 -21.02 -2.03
N ASP A 172 -6.04 -19.77 -1.64
CA ASP A 172 -7.37 -19.16 -1.63
C ASP A 172 -7.95 -19.07 -3.05
N ASP A 173 -7.16 -18.65 -4.04
CA ASP A 173 -7.57 -18.54 -5.44
C ASP A 173 -7.97 -19.89 -6.06
N GLU A 174 -7.37 -20.98 -5.60
CA GLU A 174 -7.73 -22.35 -6.01
C GLU A 174 -8.83 -22.98 -5.12
N GLY A 175 -9.36 -22.24 -4.13
CA GLY A 175 -10.39 -22.74 -3.19
C GLY A 175 -9.88 -23.77 -2.17
N LEU A 176 -8.57 -23.93 -2.02
CA LEU A 176 -7.97 -24.95 -1.15
C LEU A 176 -8.02 -24.58 0.33
N LEU A 177 -8.07 -23.28 0.67
CA LEU A 177 -8.20 -22.84 2.06
C LEU A 177 -9.56 -23.21 2.66
N GLU A 178 -10.64 -23.27 1.87
CA GLU A 178 -11.97 -23.69 2.32
C GLU A 178 -11.98 -25.15 2.79
N LEU A 179 -11.07 -25.96 2.25
CA LEU A 179 -10.90 -27.38 2.59
C LEU A 179 -10.08 -27.60 3.86
N MET A 180 -9.42 -26.56 4.38
CA MET A 180 -8.54 -26.62 5.54
C MET A 180 -8.94 -25.60 6.62
N PRO A 181 -10.16 -25.68 7.19
CA PRO A 181 -10.68 -24.68 8.13
C PRO A 181 -9.87 -24.54 9.43
N GLU A 182 -9.05 -25.56 9.73
CA GLU A 182 -8.13 -25.60 10.88
C GLU A 182 -6.92 -24.69 10.69
N MET A 183 -6.49 -24.51 9.43
CA MET A 183 -5.43 -23.60 9.02
C MET A 183 -6.02 -22.24 8.69
N LYS A 184 -6.49 -21.51 9.71
CA LYS A 184 -6.86 -20.10 9.52
C LYS A 184 -5.61 -19.32 9.11
N SER A 185 -5.66 -18.71 7.92
CA SER A 185 -4.60 -17.81 7.46
C SER A 185 -4.32 -16.75 8.51
N ARG A 186 -3.03 -16.50 8.76
CA ARG A 186 -2.56 -15.41 9.64
C ARG A 186 -2.54 -14.06 8.91
N TRP A 187 -2.88 -14.05 7.63
CA TRP A 187 -2.80 -12.92 6.73
C TRP A 187 -4.20 -12.56 6.23
N ALA A 188 -4.43 -11.27 5.98
CA ALA A 188 -5.66 -10.84 5.35
C ALA A 188 -5.69 -11.38 3.91
N THR A 189 -6.54 -12.36 3.64
CA THR A 189 -6.79 -12.85 2.27
C THR A 189 -7.95 -12.10 1.60
N ILE A 190 -8.74 -11.38 2.39
CA ILE A 190 -9.92 -10.61 2.00
C ILE A 190 -9.65 -9.12 2.25
N PRO A 191 -10.01 -8.21 1.33
CA PRO A 191 -9.90 -6.77 1.54
C PRO A 191 -10.68 -6.33 2.78
N GLN A 192 -10.08 -5.46 3.59
CA GLN A 192 -10.85 -4.64 4.51
C GLN A 192 -11.50 -3.53 3.68
N GLU A 193 -12.61 -3.82 3.01
CA GLU A 193 -13.46 -2.76 2.44
C GLU A 193 -13.92 -1.89 3.61
N MET A 194 -13.51 -0.61 3.63
CA MET A 194 -14.18 0.37 4.48
C MET A 194 -15.66 0.32 4.09
N GLU A 195 -16.53 -0.03 5.04
CA GLU A 195 -17.97 0.14 4.91
C GLU A 195 -18.23 1.60 4.53
N ILE A 196 -18.45 1.84 3.24
CA ILE A 196 -19.12 3.06 2.80
C ILE A 196 -20.52 2.87 3.36
N ASP A 197 -20.86 3.63 4.40
CA ASP A 197 -22.18 3.65 5.03
C ASP A 197 -23.22 3.73 3.92
N ALA A 198 -23.80 2.58 3.58
CA ALA A 198 -24.77 2.47 2.52
C ALA A 198 -26.00 3.17 3.06
N HIS A 199 -26.12 4.46 2.72
CA HIS A 199 -27.26 5.26 3.13
C HIS A 199 -28.48 4.76 2.34
N ASP A 200 -29.04 3.65 2.82
CA ASP A 200 -30.22 2.98 2.29
C ASP A 200 -31.45 3.79 2.71
N LYS A 201 -31.59 4.96 2.10
CA LYS A 201 -32.75 5.85 2.22
C LYS A 201 -33.21 6.28 0.83
N SER A 202 -33.63 5.33 -0.01
CA SER A 202 -34.57 5.65 -1.10
C SER A 202 -35.32 4.47 -1.72
N THR A 203 -34.92 3.22 -1.48
CA THR A 203 -35.60 2.04 -2.04
C THR A 203 -36.90 1.69 -1.31
N SER A 204 -37.00 1.95 0.01
CA SER A 204 -38.22 1.66 0.78
C SER A 204 -39.40 2.59 0.45
N ARG A 205 -39.15 3.85 0.08
CA ARG A 205 -40.23 4.80 -0.27
C ARG A 205 -40.85 4.53 -1.63
N ILE A 206 -40.09 4.00 -2.59
CA ILE A 206 -40.60 3.70 -3.94
C ILE A 206 -41.50 2.45 -3.91
N LEU A 207 -41.12 1.43 -3.14
CA LEU A 207 -41.93 0.21 -2.99
C LEU A 207 -43.24 0.46 -2.22
N ASP A 208 -43.23 1.34 -1.21
CA ASP A 208 -44.46 1.72 -0.49
C ASP A 208 -45.42 2.58 -1.32
N LEU A 209 -44.91 3.39 -2.25
CA LEU A 209 -45.73 4.16 -3.21
C LEU A 209 -46.36 3.25 -4.28
N MET A 210 -45.68 2.19 -4.70
CA MET A 210 -46.24 1.22 -5.63
C MET A 210 -47.31 0.33 -4.98
N ARG A 211 -47.14 -0.04 -3.69
CA ARG A 211 -48.12 -0.86 -2.96
C ARG A 211 -49.45 -0.12 -2.70
N ARG A 212 -49.44 1.20 -2.52
CA ARG A 212 -50.68 1.98 -2.28
C ARG A 212 -51.53 2.22 -3.53
N ASN A 213 -50.98 2.06 -4.73
CA ASN A 213 -51.68 2.33 -5.99
C ASN A 213 -52.31 1.08 -6.63
N LEU A 214 -52.27 -0.09 -5.97
CA LEU A 214 -52.81 -1.35 -6.52
C LEU A 214 -54.15 -1.82 -5.92
N HIS A 215 -54.83 -0.99 -5.13
CA HIS A 215 -56.23 -1.25 -4.73
C HIS A 215 -57.15 -0.14 -5.29
N PRO A 216 -57.76 -0.35 -6.48
CA PRO A 216 -58.98 0.36 -6.84
C PRO A 216 -60.17 -0.24 -6.08
N LEU A 217 -61.12 0.64 -5.79
CA LEU A 217 -62.39 0.40 -5.12
C LEU A 217 -63.16 -0.81 -5.66
N ASP A 218 -63.69 -1.61 -4.73
CA ASP A 218 -65.03 -2.19 -4.83
C ASP A 218 -65.84 -1.68 -3.62
#